data_AF-A0A268F1Z9-F1
#
_entry.id   AF-A0A268F1Z9-F1
#
_cell.length_a   1.000
_cell.length_b   1.000
_cell.length_c   1.000
_cell.angle_alpha   90.00
_cell.angle_beta   90.00
_cell.angle_gamma   90.00
#
_symmetry.space_group_name_H-M   'P 1'
#
loop_
_entity.id
_entity.type
_entity.pdbx_description
1 polymer ?
#
loop_
_entity_poly.entity_id
_entity_poly.type
_entity_poly.pdbx_seq_one_letter_code
_entity_poly.pdbx_strand_id
1 'polypeptide(L)'
;MDDLLIVEGNVTPLSSKTHITYQFHIDEPAACLDIAFAYSSKALEDREASRRMILEAIDKYAEPSISELQKQHWERFVPLQNLLTLSLDDPSGFRGSAHRHPPEQHHLLTEEQASPGFIAGPLPSGIWKLTISIHCVVTPECHYRLVVRKGGNADAMGTI
;
A
#
# COMPACT_ATOMS: atom_id res chain seq x y z
N MET A 1 -14.85 13.83 12.38
CA MET A 1 -13.53 13.26 12.07
C MET A 1 -12.67 14.40 11.58
N ASP A 2 -11.46 14.50 12.08
CA ASP A 2 -10.52 15.58 11.75
C ASP A 2 -9.44 15.04 10.82
N ASP A 3 -9.18 15.75 9.72
CA ASP A 3 -8.15 15.37 8.76
C ASP A 3 -6.75 15.64 9.36
N LEU A 4 -5.95 14.59 9.48
CA LEU A 4 -4.57 14.65 10.00
C LEU A 4 -3.53 14.74 8.87
N LEU A 5 -3.82 14.10 7.74
CA LEU A 5 -2.95 14.06 6.57
C LEU A 5 -3.81 13.86 5.31
N ILE A 6 -3.59 14.70 4.29
CA ILE A 6 -4.13 14.50 2.94
C ILE A 6 -2.98 14.73 1.97
N VAL A 7 -2.55 13.68 1.28
CA VAL A 7 -1.44 13.74 0.33
C VAL A 7 -1.75 12.93 -0.91
N GLU A 8 -1.20 13.37 -2.02
CA GLU A 8 -1.23 12.67 -3.30
C GLU A 8 0.16 12.75 -3.94
N GLY A 9 0.43 11.83 -4.87
CA GLY A 9 1.72 11.76 -5.52
C GLY A 9 1.74 10.78 -6.69
N ASN A 10 2.77 10.93 -7.51
CA ASN A 10 3.01 10.07 -8.66
C ASN A 10 4.32 9.31 -8.49
N VAL A 11 4.28 8.01 -8.78
CA VAL A 11 5.44 7.14 -8.77
C VAL A 11 5.61 6.50 -10.14
N THR A 12 6.85 6.22 -10.50
CA THR A 12 7.22 5.66 -11.81
C THR A 12 7.97 4.34 -11.60
N PRO A 13 8.33 3.60 -12.66
CA PRO A 13 9.14 2.40 -12.52
C PRO A 13 10.43 2.60 -11.72
N LEU A 14 11.02 3.81 -11.77
CA LEU A 14 12.21 4.18 -10.99
C LEU A 14 11.97 4.23 -9.48
N SER A 15 10.72 4.38 -9.05
CA SER A 15 10.31 4.35 -7.65
C SER A 15 10.16 2.92 -7.10
N SER A 16 10.26 1.89 -7.94
CA SER A 16 10.16 0.50 -7.49
C SER A 16 11.22 0.18 -6.43
N LYS A 17 10.81 -0.54 -5.39
CA LYS A 17 11.62 -0.93 -4.22
C LYS A 17 12.06 0.26 -3.34
N THR A 18 11.31 1.36 -3.38
CA THR A 18 11.53 2.52 -2.52
C THR A 18 10.38 2.71 -1.52
N HIS A 19 10.55 3.64 -0.59
CA HIS A 19 9.60 3.92 0.48
C HIS A 19 9.34 5.43 0.55
N ILE A 20 8.08 5.82 0.73
CA ILE A 20 7.69 7.21 1.02
C ILE A 20 7.06 7.23 2.41
N THR A 21 7.64 7.99 3.34
CA THR A 21 7.13 8.09 4.71
C THR A 21 6.56 9.48 4.94
N TYR A 22 5.29 9.52 5.34
CA TYR A 22 4.62 10.73 5.80
C TYR A 22 4.53 10.72 7.32
N GLN A 23 4.68 11.90 7.92
CA GLN A 23 4.53 12.10 9.35
C GLN A 23 3.33 12.99 9.61
N PHE A 24 2.55 12.68 10.64
CA PHE A 24 1.44 13.49 11.10
C PHE A 24 1.39 13.48 12.63
N HIS A 25 0.82 14.53 13.20
CA HIS A 25 0.73 14.71 14.64
C HIS A 25 -0.69 14.46 15.12
N ILE A 26 -0.84 13.63 16.14
CA ILE A 26 -2.04 13.52 16.96
C ILE A 26 -1.78 14.31 18.23
N ASP A 27 -2.56 15.36 18.45
CA ASP A 27 -2.44 16.31 19.57
C ASP A 27 -2.92 15.73 20.91
N GLU A 28 -4.00 14.96 20.88
CA GLU A 28 -4.59 14.28 22.03
C GLU A 28 -4.97 12.84 21.68
N PRO A 29 -4.98 11.88 22.64
CA PRO A 29 -5.32 10.50 22.35
C PRO A 29 -6.63 10.36 21.55
N ALA A 30 -6.59 9.58 20.47
CA ALA A 30 -7.72 9.38 19.57
C ALA A 30 -8.51 8.12 19.94
N ALA A 31 -9.82 8.09 19.66
CA ALA A 31 -10.62 6.87 19.79
C ALA A 31 -10.50 5.97 18.56
N CYS A 32 -10.36 6.58 17.38
CA CYS A 32 -10.15 5.84 16.14
C CYS A 32 -9.22 6.58 15.16
N LEU A 33 -8.54 5.80 14.33
CA LEU A 33 -7.75 6.25 13.20
C LEU A 33 -8.32 5.61 11.92
N ASP A 34 -8.75 6.46 11.01
CA ASP A 34 -9.30 6.10 9.70
C ASP A 34 -8.25 6.40 8.62
N ILE A 35 -7.91 5.39 7.82
CA ILE A 35 -6.92 5.50 6.76
C ILE A 35 -7.56 5.07 5.45
N ALA A 36 -7.72 6.01 4.53
CA ALA A 36 -8.12 5.74 3.16
C ALA A 36 -6.92 5.87 2.23
N PHE A 37 -6.64 4.82 1.47
CA PHE A 37 -5.53 4.78 0.51
C PHE A 37 -6.01 4.24 -0.82
N ALA A 38 -5.68 4.95 -1.89
CA ALA A 38 -6.00 4.56 -3.25
C ALA A 38 -4.79 4.76 -4.15
N TYR A 39 -4.59 3.88 -5.12
CA TYR A 39 -3.67 4.14 -6.24
C TYR A 39 -4.23 3.63 -7.56
N SER A 40 -3.84 4.27 -8.65
CA SER A 40 -4.42 4.04 -9.98
C SER A 40 -3.35 3.83 -11.05
N SER A 41 -3.81 3.31 -12.19
CA SER A 41 -3.02 2.50 -13.14
C SER A 41 -2.59 1.16 -12.50
N LYS A 42 -3.53 0.39 -11.93
CA LYS A 42 -3.22 -0.86 -11.21
C LYS A 42 -2.57 -1.94 -12.09
N ALA A 43 -3.03 -2.08 -13.33
CA ALA A 43 -2.55 -3.09 -14.27
C ALA A 43 -1.87 -2.43 -15.47
N LEU A 44 -0.83 -3.09 -16.01
CA LEU A 44 -0.24 -2.72 -17.28
C LEU A 44 -1.10 -3.30 -18.42
N GLU A 45 -1.79 -2.41 -19.15
CA GLU A 45 -2.65 -2.81 -20.27
C GLU A 45 -1.87 -3.13 -21.56
N ASP A 46 -0.68 -2.54 -21.73
CA ASP A 46 0.18 -2.83 -22.87
C ASP A 46 0.72 -4.27 -22.79
N ARG A 47 0.14 -5.12 -23.64
CA ARG A 47 0.46 -6.54 -23.73
C ARG A 47 1.89 -6.78 -24.24
N GLU A 48 2.38 -5.99 -25.18
CA GLU A 48 3.74 -6.15 -25.70
C GLU A 48 4.78 -5.68 -24.68
N ALA A 49 4.50 -4.60 -23.94
CA ALA A 49 5.32 -4.21 -22.80
C ALA A 49 5.32 -5.28 -21.70
N SER A 50 4.16 -5.84 -21.37
CA SER A 50 4.04 -6.94 -20.42
C SER A 50 4.87 -8.15 -20.87
N ARG A 51 4.77 -8.54 -22.13
CA ARG A 51 5.54 -9.65 -22.71
C ARG A 51 7.04 -9.44 -22.54
N ARG A 52 7.56 -8.26 -22.91
CA ARG A 52 8.99 -7.94 -22.76
C ARG A 52 9.45 -8.08 -21.30
N MET A 53 8.72 -7.48 -20.37
CA MET A 53 9.04 -7.52 -18.94
C MET A 53 8.98 -8.95 -18.37
N ILE A 54 8.00 -9.75 -18.78
CA ILE A 54 7.85 -11.14 -18.33
C ILE A 54 9.00 -11.99 -18.85
N LEU A 55 9.35 -11.88 -20.13
CA LEU A 55 10.46 -12.64 -20.71
C LEU A 55 11.80 -12.26 -20.05
N GLU A 56 12.05 -10.98 -19.81
CA GLU A 56 13.22 -10.50 -19.07
C GLU A 56 13.25 -11.06 -17.64
N ALA A 57 12.11 -11.09 -16.95
CA ALA A 57 12.02 -11.66 -15.61
C ALA A 57 12.28 -13.17 -15.60
N ILE A 58 11.77 -13.92 -16.58
CA ILE A 58 12.05 -15.35 -16.72
C ILE A 58 13.56 -15.56 -16.96
N ASP A 59 14.17 -14.82 -17.88
CA ASP A 59 15.61 -14.92 -18.15
C ASP A 59 16.46 -14.65 -16.92
N LYS A 60 15.99 -13.74 -16.04
CA LYS A 60 16.71 -13.33 -14.84
C LYS A 60 16.50 -14.25 -13.64
N TYR A 61 15.30 -14.79 -13.45
CA TYR A 61 14.88 -15.42 -12.20
C TYR A 61 14.48 -16.89 -12.32
N ALA A 62 14.18 -17.40 -13.51
CA ALA A 62 13.79 -18.79 -13.68
C ALA A 62 15.01 -19.74 -13.68
N GLU A 63 14.81 -20.99 -13.25
CA GLU A 63 15.83 -22.01 -13.43
C GLU A 63 16.06 -22.31 -14.93
N PRO A 64 17.32 -22.52 -15.37
CA PRO A 64 17.62 -22.76 -16.79
C PRO A 64 16.86 -23.96 -17.38
N SER A 65 16.56 -24.96 -16.56
CA SER A 65 15.82 -26.17 -16.92
C SER A 65 14.36 -25.92 -17.31
N ILE A 66 13.75 -24.82 -16.84
CA ILE A 66 12.33 -24.49 -17.07
C ILE A 66 12.12 -23.17 -17.81
N SER A 67 13.16 -22.35 -17.98
CA SER A 67 13.07 -21.00 -18.56
C SER A 67 12.39 -21.01 -19.94
N GLU A 68 12.84 -21.85 -20.88
CA GLU A 68 12.25 -21.92 -22.22
C GLU A 68 10.78 -22.35 -22.20
N LEU A 69 10.41 -23.29 -21.32
CA LEU A 69 9.01 -23.71 -21.15
C LEU A 69 8.17 -22.55 -20.58
N GLN A 70 8.69 -21.80 -19.62
CA GLN A 70 7.99 -20.63 -19.07
C GLN A 70 7.83 -19.52 -20.11
N LYS A 71 8.83 -19.27 -20.98
CA LYS A 71 8.72 -18.30 -22.08
C LYS A 71 7.62 -18.66 -23.07
N GLN A 72 7.43 -19.95 -23.35
CA GLN A 72 6.33 -20.43 -24.20
C GLN A 72 4.94 -20.21 -23.58
N HIS A 73 4.87 -20.07 -22.25
CA HIS A 73 3.63 -19.88 -21.50
C HIS A 73 3.61 -18.56 -20.73
N TRP A 74 4.27 -17.54 -21.27
CA TRP A 74 4.45 -16.25 -20.61
C TRP A 74 3.11 -15.56 -20.29
N GLU A 75 2.07 -15.82 -21.07
CA GLU A 75 0.72 -15.27 -20.88
C GLU A 75 0.11 -15.67 -19.53
N ARG A 76 0.62 -16.70 -18.85
CA ARG A 76 0.15 -17.08 -17.52
C ARG A 76 0.51 -16.06 -16.44
N PHE A 77 1.43 -15.14 -16.73
CA PHE A 77 1.89 -14.10 -15.81
C PHE A 77 1.21 -12.74 -16.02
N VAL A 78 0.26 -12.63 -16.95
CA VAL A 78 -0.52 -11.40 -17.14
C VAL A 78 -1.83 -11.40 -16.33
N PRO A 79 -2.37 -10.21 -15.94
CA PRO A 79 -1.76 -8.89 -16.10
C PRO A 79 -0.62 -8.64 -15.10
N LEU A 80 0.41 -7.91 -15.54
CA LEU A 80 1.35 -7.32 -14.60
C LEU A 80 0.66 -6.19 -13.85
N GLN A 81 0.93 -6.08 -12.54
CA GLN A 81 0.28 -5.10 -11.67
C GLN A 81 1.29 -4.30 -10.87
N ASN A 82 0.97 -3.03 -10.64
CA ASN A 82 1.63 -2.22 -9.62
C ASN A 82 1.28 -2.75 -8.23
N LEU A 83 2.19 -2.61 -7.28
CA LEU A 83 1.93 -2.98 -5.89
C LEU A 83 2.52 -1.93 -4.93
N LEU A 84 1.62 -1.18 -4.29
CA LEU A 84 1.91 -0.27 -3.20
C LEU A 84 1.20 -0.79 -1.94
N THR A 85 1.91 -0.79 -0.81
CA THR A 85 1.39 -1.28 0.48
C THR A 85 1.68 -0.28 1.61
N LEU A 86 0.95 -0.40 2.71
CA LEU A 86 1.10 0.52 3.85
C LEU A 86 1.73 -0.16 5.05
N SER A 87 2.53 0.60 5.80
CA SER A 87 2.87 0.32 7.19
C SER A 87 2.63 1.56 8.06
N LEU A 88 2.43 1.32 9.35
CA LEU A 88 2.14 2.35 10.33
C LEU A 88 3.06 2.20 11.53
N ASP A 89 3.59 3.30 12.02
CA ASP A 89 4.30 3.40 13.29
C ASP A 89 3.63 4.48 14.14
N ASP A 90 3.38 4.15 15.41
CA ASP A 90 2.95 5.10 16.42
C ASP A 90 4.17 5.63 17.21
N PRO A 91 3.98 6.53 18.20
CA PRO A 91 5.07 7.06 19.02
C PRO A 91 5.87 5.99 19.79
N SER A 92 5.28 4.82 20.03
CA SER A 92 5.90 3.68 20.72
C SER A 92 6.54 2.68 19.75
N GLY A 93 6.25 2.76 18.46
CA GLY A 93 6.87 1.98 17.40
C GLY A 93 5.89 1.36 16.43
N PHE A 94 6.26 0.22 15.87
CA PHE A 94 5.56 -0.40 14.75
C PHE A 94 4.13 -0.86 15.10
N ARG A 95 3.14 -0.40 14.33
CA ARG A 95 1.71 -0.77 14.43
C ARG A 95 1.22 -1.69 13.34
N GLY A 96 2.12 -2.22 12.52
CA GLY A 96 1.79 -3.25 11.54
C GLY A 96 1.89 -2.77 10.10
N SER A 97 1.68 -3.73 9.20
CA SER A 97 1.72 -3.52 7.75
C SER A 97 0.53 -4.19 7.08
N ALA A 98 -0.20 -3.42 6.27
CA ALA A 98 -1.26 -3.90 5.42
C ALA A 98 -0.73 -4.15 4.00
N HIS A 99 -0.25 -5.37 3.75
CA HIS A 99 0.21 -5.82 2.43
C HIS A 99 -0.96 -6.25 1.53
N ARG A 100 -1.84 -5.30 1.20
CA ARG A 100 -3.05 -5.58 0.42
C ARG A 100 -2.82 -5.34 -1.07
N HIS A 101 -3.35 -6.25 -1.89
CA HIS A 101 -3.33 -6.15 -3.35
C HIS A 101 -4.31 -5.12 -3.91
N PRO A 102 -5.56 -5.00 -3.41
CA PRO A 102 -6.51 -4.04 -3.93
C PRO A 102 -5.94 -2.61 -3.97
N PRO A 103 -6.18 -1.87 -5.06
CA PRO A 103 -5.71 -0.49 -5.20
C PRO A 103 -6.42 0.47 -4.26
N GLU A 104 -7.69 0.20 -3.94
CA GLU A 104 -8.49 0.94 -2.97
C GLU A 104 -8.51 0.18 -1.65
N GLN A 105 -8.16 0.88 -0.58
CA GLN A 105 -8.00 0.32 0.75
C GLN A 105 -8.57 1.28 1.78
N HIS A 106 -9.30 0.71 2.72
CA HIS A 106 -9.80 1.41 3.88
C HIS A 106 -9.39 0.62 5.12
N HIS A 107 -8.72 1.29 6.04
CA HIS A 107 -8.23 0.69 7.28
C HIS A 107 -8.72 1.50 8.47
N LEU A 108 -9.17 0.76 9.49
CA LEU A 108 -9.64 1.30 10.75
C LEU A 108 -8.78 0.74 11.87
N LEU A 109 -8.34 1.60 12.77
CA LEU A 109 -7.68 1.22 14.02
C LEU A 109 -8.41 1.89 15.18
N THR A 110 -8.68 1.11 16.23
CA THR A 110 -9.15 1.54 17.55
C THR A 110 -8.30 0.86 18.61
N GLU A 111 -8.65 1.09 19.88
CA GLU A 111 -8.00 0.40 20.99
C GLU A 111 -8.28 -1.12 20.98
N GLU A 112 -9.49 -1.52 20.61
CA GLU A 112 -9.95 -2.92 20.67
C GLU A 112 -9.80 -3.66 19.34
N GLN A 113 -9.82 -2.94 18.21
CA GLN A 113 -9.88 -3.52 16.88
C GLN A 113 -8.92 -2.84 15.91
N ALA A 114 -8.42 -3.60 14.94
CA ALA A 114 -7.63 -3.06 13.85
C ALA A 114 -7.88 -3.85 12.57
N SER A 115 -7.82 -3.19 11.42
CA SER A 115 -7.85 -3.87 10.12
C SER A 115 -6.71 -4.87 9.99
N PRO A 116 -6.93 -6.04 9.36
CA PRO A 116 -5.91 -7.09 9.31
C PRO A 116 -4.60 -6.63 8.68
N GLY A 117 -3.50 -6.87 9.39
CA GLY A 117 -2.16 -6.37 9.11
C GLY A 117 -1.69 -5.33 10.12
N PHE A 118 -2.62 -4.66 10.81
CA PHE A 118 -2.34 -3.73 11.89
C PHE A 118 -2.62 -4.32 13.27
N ILE A 119 -2.06 -3.68 14.29
CA ILE A 119 -2.17 -4.06 15.70
C ILE A 119 -3.11 -3.06 16.40
N ALA A 120 -4.16 -3.58 17.05
CA ALA A 120 -5.05 -2.80 17.90
C ALA A 120 -4.35 -2.38 19.21
N GLY A 121 -4.85 -1.33 19.84
CA GLY A 121 -4.33 -0.80 21.09
C GLY A 121 -4.45 0.73 21.13
N PRO A 122 -4.12 1.36 22.27
CA PRO A 122 -4.29 2.80 22.46
C PRO A 122 -3.72 3.60 21.30
N LEU A 123 -4.38 4.71 20.94
CA LEU A 123 -3.93 5.65 19.92
C LEU A 123 -3.40 6.91 20.60
N PRO A 124 -2.15 6.91 21.10
CA PRO A 124 -1.62 8.02 21.88
C PRO A 124 -1.39 9.27 21.03
N SER A 125 -1.43 10.42 21.69
CA SER A 125 -0.89 11.66 21.17
C SER A 125 0.60 11.51 20.85
N GLY A 126 1.07 12.14 19.77
CA GLY A 126 2.47 12.13 19.38
C GLY A 126 2.64 12.17 17.86
N ILE A 127 3.86 11.86 17.42
CA ILE A 127 4.19 11.78 16.00
C ILE A 127 3.97 10.35 15.52
N TRP A 128 3.12 10.23 14.51
CA TRP A 128 2.86 8.98 13.81
C TRP A 128 3.54 9.00 12.44
N LYS A 129 3.89 7.81 11.94
CA LYS A 129 4.50 7.65 10.62
C LYS A 129 3.69 6.64 9.82
N LEU A 130 3.30 7.03 8.61
CA LEU A 130 2.69 6.13 7.65
C LEU A 130 3.61 6.02 6.44
N THR A 131 4.03 4.78 6.15
CA THR A 131 4.96 4.50 5.06
C THR A 131 4.25 3.77 3.93
N ILE A 132 4.39 4.30 2.72
CA ILE A 132 4.00 3.64 1.48
C ILE A 132 5.24 2.89 0.97
N SER A 133 5.20 1.57 1.00
CA SER A 133 6.21 0.72 0.36
C SER A 133 5.82 0.47 -1.09
N ILE A 134 6.66 0.91 -2.02
CA ILE A 134 6.45 0.78 -3.46
C ILE A 134 7.19 -0.47 -3.91
N HIS A 135 6.52 -1.61 -3.97
CA HIS A 135 7.17 -2.89 -4.32
C HIS A 135 7.53 -2.93 -5.80
N CYS A 136 6.57 -2.59 -6.65
CA CYS A 136 6.76 -2.50 -8.09
C CYS A 136 5.81 -1.48 -8.74
N VAL A 137 6.34 -0.77 -9.73
CA VAL A 137 5.59 0.05 -10.67
C VAL A 137 5.97 -0.41 -12.08
N VAL A 138 5.01 -1.03 -12.78
CA VAL A 138 5.14 -1.60 -14.12
C VAL A 138 4.46 -0.73 -15.19
N THR A 139 3.61 0.21 -14.78
CA THR A 139 3.04 1.23 -15.67
C THR A 139 3.99 2.43 -15.79
N PRO A 140 3.88 3.27 -16.82
CA PRO A 140 4.71 4.48 -16.94
C PRO A 140 4.60 5.41 -15.72
N GLU A 141 3.39 5.50 -15.16
CA GLU A 141 3.06 6.28 -13.98
C GLU A 141 1.97 5.57 -13.16
N CYS A 142 2.02 5.74 -11.84
CA CYS A 142 1.03 5.27 -10.88
C CYS A 142 0.75 6.41 -9.89
N HIS A 143 -0.46 6.93 -9.91
CA HIS A 143 -0.90 7.99 -9.00
C HIS A 143 -1.47 7.37 -7.73
N TYR A 144 -1.09 7.88 -6.56
CA TYR A 144 -1.67 7.50 -5.27
C TYR A 144 -2.27 8.69 -4.52
N ARG A 145 -3.24 8.40 -3.67
CA ARG A 145 -3.83 9.32 -2.70
C ARG A 145 -3.92 8.63 -1.34
N LEU A 146 -3.52 9.34 -0.31
CA LEU A 146 -3.57 8.91 1.09
C LEU A 146 -4.28 9.96 1.92
N VAL A 147 -5.25 9.51 2.71
CA VAL A 147 -5.98 10.32 3.67
C VAL A 147 -5.97 9.63 5.03
N VAL A 148 -5.61 10.37 6.07
CA VAL A 148 -5.64 9.91 7.45
C VAL A 148 -6.51 10.85 8.27
N ARG A 149 -7.44 10.29 9.05
CA ARG A 149 -8.34 11.05 9.91
C ARG A 149 -8.38 10.47 11.31
N LYS A 150 -8.55 11.33 12.32
CA LYS A 150 -8.91 10.89 13.68
C LYS A 150 -10.41 11.05 13.94
N GLY A 151 -10.97 10.16 14.74
CA GLY A 151 -12.31 10.31 15.31
C GLY A 151 -12.27 10.36 16.83
N GLY A 152 -13.17 11.16 17.41
CA GLY A 152 -13.27 11.40 18.85
C GLY A 152 -14.24 10.50 19.61
N ASN A 153 -15.01 9.63 18.94
CA ASN A 153 -15.94 8.68 19.58
C ASN A 153 -16.07 7.38 18.79
N ALA A 154 -15.92 6.23 19.47
CA ALA A 154 -16.03 4.89 18.89
C ALA A 154 -17.47 4.53 18.42
N ASP A 155 -18.49 5.25 18.91
CA ASP A 155 -19.91 4.93 18.67
C ASP A 155 -20.48 5.40 17.31
N ALA A 156 -19.69 6.10 16.49
CA ALA A 156 -20.17 6.64 15.21
C ALA A 156 -19.85 5.77 13.98
N MET A 157 -19.27 4.58 14.18
CA MET A 157 -18.79 3.75 13.06
C MET A 157 -19.64 2.50 12.95
N GLY A 158 -20.51 2.49 11.94
CA GLY A 158 -21.37 1.37 11.61
C GLY A 158 -20.58 0.06 11.48
N THR A 159 -21.22 -1.00 11.97
CA THR A 159 -20.75 -2.38 11.97
C THR A 159 -20.06 -2.75 10.65
N ILE A 160 -18.83 -3.27 10.78
CA ILE A 160 -18.05 -3.91 9.71
C ILE A 160 -18.82 -5.06 9.09
#